data_AF-A0A919LV77-F1
#
_entry.id   AF-A0A919LV77-F1
#
_cell.length_a   1.000
_cell.length_b   1.000
_cell.length_c   1.000
_cell.angle_alpha   90.00
_cell.angle_beta   90.00
_cell.angle_gamma   90.00
#
_symmetry.space_group_name_H-M   'P 1'
#
loop_
_entity.id
_entity.type
_entity.pdbx_description
1 polymer ?
#
loop_
_entity_poly.entity_id
_entity_poly.type
_entity_poly.pdbx_seq_one_letter_code
_entity_poly.pdbx_strand_id
1 'polypeptide(L)'
;MSRRVCPGYAGLLDGRRAATHWEFEQDFQRRFPQVQLDINALYVDDQRIITSAGTAAALDCCLYIIRQRFGSLAANQIARRMIVSPHRGGAQFIAQPVPKNTRDARINCLLDYLQQHIAEPHSLDSLAGWWR
;
A
#
# COMPACT_ATOMS: atom_id res chain seq x y z
N MET A 1 -10.08 -25.29 -4.32
CA MET A 1 -8.82 -25.29 -5.08
C MET A 1 -7.80 -24.45 -4.30
N SER A 2 -6.67 -25.05 -3.94
CA SER A 2 -5.48 -24.47 -3.29
C SER A 2 -5.63 -23.84 -1.89
N ARG A 3 -5.52 -24.66 -0.83
CA ARG A 3 -5.12 -24.21 0.51
C ARG A 3 -3.68 -23.67 0.41
N ARG A 4 -3.54 -22.38 0.11
CA ARG A 4 -2.24 -21.70 0.14
C ARG A 4 -1.80 -21.61 1.59
N VAL A 5 -0.54 -21.96 1.83
CA VAL A 5 0.09 -22.00 3.15
C VAL A 5 0.17 -20.57 3.69
N CYS A 6 -0.88 -20.10 4.37
CA CYS A 6 -0.83 -18.85 5.13
C CYS A 6 -0.37 -19.19 6.56
N PRO A 7 0.66 -18.51 7.09
CA PRO A 7 1.16 -18.72 8.45
C PRO A 7 0.07 -18.63 9.53
N GLY A 8 -1.01 -17.88 9.28
CA GLY A 8 -2.18 -17.81 10.16
C GLY A 8 -2.84 -19.18 10.40
N TYR A 9 -2.89 -20.06 9.40
CA TYR A 9 -3.47 -21.41 9.59
C TYR A 9 -2.59 -22.33 10.45
N ALA A 10 -1.33 -21.95 10.69
CA ALA A 10 -0.42 -22.65 11.58
C ALA A 10 -0.40 -22.06 13.00
N GLY A 11 -1.25 -21.06 13.31
CA GLY A 11 -1.28 -20.38 14.61
C GLY A 11 -0.06 -19.50 14.90
N LEU A 12 0.85 -19.35 13.93
CA LEU A 12 2.11 -18.63 14.12
C LEU A 12 1.94 -17.11 14.30
N LEU A 13 0.76 -16.58 13.97
CA LEU A 13 0.45 -15.15 14.01
C LEU A 13 -0.40 -14.76 15.23
N ASP A 14 -0.84 -15.71 16.06
CA ASP A 14 -1.74 -15.43 17.18
C ASP A 14 -1.06 -14.51 18.21
N GLY A 15 -1.72 -13.39 18.52
CA GLY A 15 -1.22 -12.34 19.41
C GLY A 15 -0.09 -11.48 18.82
N ARG A 16 0.26 -11.68 17.54
CA ARG A 16 1.37 -10.99 16.86
C ARG A 16 0.86 -9.94 15.87
N ARG A 17 1.74 -9.02 15.50
CA ARG A 17 1.46 -8.04 14.46
C ARG A 17 1.66 -8.66 13.07
N ALA A 18 0.73 -8.39 12.15
CA ALA A 18 0.84 -8.85 10.78
C ALA A 18 0.35 -7.79 9.78
N ALA A 19 0.84 -7.86 8.55
CA ALA A 19 0.34 -7.13 7.39
C ALA A 19 -0.27 -8.11 6.38
N THR A 20 -1.34 -7.70 5.72
CA THR A 20 -1.98 -8.44 4.62
C THR A 20 -2.40 -7.48 3.52
N HIS A 21 -2.69 -8.00 2.33
CA HIS A 21 -3.21 -7.17 1.25
C HIS A 21 -4.61 -6.66 1.59
N TRP A 22 -4.90 -5.38 1.28
CA TRP A 22 -6.15 -4.70 1.64
C TRP A 22 -7.40 -5.46 1.18
N GLU A 23 -7.35 -6.09 0.01
CA GLU A 23 -8.46 -6.86 -0.56
C GLU A 23 -8.86 -8.06 0.32
N PHE A 24 -7.93 -8.58 1.12
CA PHE A 24 -8.14 -9.73 2.00
C PHE A 24 -8.27 -9.34 3.48
N GLU A 25 -8.28 -8.05 3.83
CA GLU A 25 -8.34 -7.57 5.21
C GLU A 25 -9.51 -8.18 5.99
N GLN A 26 -10.73 -8.02 5.46
CA GLN A 26 -11.95 -8.45 6.15
C GLN A 26 -12.03 -9.97 6.31
N ASP A 27 -11.60 -10.73 5.29
CA ASP A 27 -11.56 -12.19 5.38
C ASP A 27 -10.48 -12.66 6.36
N PHE A 28 -9.33 -11.98 6.39
CA PHE A 28 -8.23 -12.28 7.31
C PHE A 28 -8.62 -12.02 8.76
N GLN A 29 -9.21 -10.86 9.08
CA GLN A 29 -9.68 -10.53 10.44
C GLN A 29 -10.74 -11.52 10.94
N ARG A 30 -11.65 -11.97 10.05
CA ARG A 30 -12.66 -12.98 10.41
C ARG A 30 -12.03 -14.34 10.72
N ARG A 31 -11.01 -14.75 9.97
CA ARG A 31 -10.35 -16.06 10.14
C ARG A 31 -9.34 -16.08 11.28
N PHE A 32 -8.69 -14.96 11.55
CA PHE A 32 -7.59 -14.84 12.52
C PHE A 32 -7.80 -13.65 13.46
N PRO A 33 -8.87 -13.66 14.29
CA PRO A 33 -9.23 -12.53 15.14
C PRO A 33 -8.20 -12.22 16.25
N GLN A 34 -7.31 -13.16 16.55
CA GLN A 34 -6.23 -13.00 17.54
C GLN A 34 -5.00 -12.29 16.98
N VAL A 35 -4.94 -12.05 15.66
CA VAL A 35 -3.82 -11.37 15.00
C VAL A 35 -4.04 -9.87 15.02
N GLN A 36 -3.01 -9.12 15.39
CA GLN A 36 -3.02 -7.65 15.34
C GLN A 36 -2.70 -7.20 13.91
N LEU A 37 -3.73 -7.08 13.08
CA LEU A 37 -3.55 -6.70 11.68
C LEU A 37 -3.27 -5.20 11.54
N ASP A 38 -2.13 -4.85 10.96
CA ASP A 38 -1.74 -3.50 10.58
C ASP A 38 -1.99 -3.29 9.08
N ILE A 39 -3.09 -2.60 8.78
CA ILE A 39 -3.61 -2.40 7.41
C ILE A 39 -2.90 -1.29 6.66
N ASN A 40 -2.11 -0.47 7.37
CA ASN A 40 -1.38 0.64 6.78
C ASN A 40 0.08 0.26 6.51
N ALA A 41 0.60 -0.77 7.17
CA ALA A 41 1.97 -1.22 6.99
C ALA A 41 2.18 -1.94 5.64
N LEU A 42 3.26 -1.59 4.92
CA LEU A 42 3.71 -2.37 3.76
C LEU A 42 4.20 -3.76 4.19
N TYR A 43 4.99 -3.81 5.25
CA TYR A 43 5.42 -5.05 5.88
C TYR A 43 5.60 -4.83 7.37
N VAL A 44 5.42 -5.89 8.15
CA VAL A 44 5.61 -5.89 9.60
C VAL A 44 6.63 -6.96 9.94
N ASP A 45 7.67 -6.60 10.69
CA ASP A 45 8.59 -7.53 11.33
C ASP A 45 8.22 -7.66 12.81
N ASP A 46 7.83 -8.87 13.22
CA ASP A 46 7.53 -9.23 14.60
C ASP A 46 8.34 -10.45 15.04
N GLN A 47 9.48 -10.17 15.68
CA GLN A 47 10.32 -11.13 16.41
C GLN A 47 10.55 -12.46 15.69
N ARG A 48 10.89 -12.39 14.38
CA ARG A 48 11.21 -13.50 13.43
C ARG A 48 10.11 -13.81 12.41
N ILE A 49 8.95 -13.20 12.50
CA ILE A 49 7.91 -13.35 11.47
C ILE A 49 7.77 -12.02 10.75
N ILE A 50 8.08 -12.04 9.45
CA ILE A 50 7.86 -10.88 8.59
C ILE A 50 6.69 -11.17 7.66
N THR A 51 5.71 -10.29 7.69
CA THR A 51 4.51 -10.37 6.83
C THR A 51 4.46 -9.14 5.94
N SER A 52 3.94 -9.28 4.72
CA SER A 52 3.88 -8.20 3.73
C SER A 52 2.47 -8.04 3.17
N ALA A 53 2.10 -6.80 2.88
CA ALA A 53 0.79 -6.40 2.40
C ALA A 53 0.56 -6.64 0.90
N GLY A 54 1.39 -7.44 0.23
CA GLY A 54 1.26 -7.77 -1.18
C GLY A 54 2.60 -7.91 -1.91
N THR A 55 2.54 -8.14 -3.23
CA THR A 55 3.72 -8.48 -4.05
C THR A 55 4.78 -7.39 -4.06
N ALA A 56 4.39 -6.12 -4.20
CA ALA A 56 5.32 -5.00 -4.17
C ALA A 56 5.99 -4.86 -2.78
N ALA A 57 5.19 -5.00 -1.71
CA ALA A 57 5.70 -4.93 -0.35
C ALA A 57 6.56 -6.14 0.03
N ALA A 58 6.37 -7.30 -0.61
CA ALA A 58 7.23 -8.46 -0.45
C ALA A 58 8.65 -8.18 -0.99
N LEU A 59 8.79 -7.41 -2.07
CA LEU A 59 10.09 -6.98 -2.58
C LEU A 59 10.79 -6.04 -1.58
N ASP A 60 10.06 -5.06 -1.05
CA ASP A 60 10.57 -4.17 -0.01
C ASP A 60 10.99 -4.93 1.25
N CYS A 61 10.21 -5.94 1.65
CA CYS A 61 10.52 -6.88 2.73
C CYS A 61 11.81 -7.67 2.47
N CYS A 62 12.02 -8.18 1.25
CA CYS A 62 13.26 -8.87 0.89
C CYS A 62 14.47 -7.95 1.01
N LEU A 63 14.38 -6.71 0.52
CA LEU A 63 15.44 -5.72 0.66
C LEU A 63 15.71 -5.35 2.12
N TYR A 64 14.67 -5.28 2.94
CA TYR A 64 14.78 -5.08 4.39
C TYR A 64 15.59 -6.20 5.06
N ILE A 65 15.29 -7.46 4.74
CA ILE A 65 16.02 -8.63 5.27
C ILE A 65 17.48 -8.60 4.82
N ILE A 66 17.72 -8.35 3.53
CA ILE A 66 19.08 -8.25 2.98
C ILE A 66 19.87 -7.15 3.70
N ARG A 67 19.24 -6.01 3.96
CA ARG A 67 19.86 -4.89 4.67
C ARG A 67 20.22 -5.25 6.11
N GLN A 68 19.35 -5.97 6.83
CA GLN A 68 19.65 -6.45 8.17
C GLN A 68 20.83 -7.43 8.19
N ARG A 69 20.90 -8.34 7.20
CA ARG A 69 21.87 -9.45 7.18
C ARG A 69 23.22 -9.10 6.57
N PHE A 70 23.22 -8.27 5.52
CA PHE A 70 24.39 -7.98 4.68
C PHE A 70 24.72 -6.48 4.60
N GLY A 71 23.99 -5.65 5.35
CA GLY A 71 24.19 -4.21 5.40
C GLY A 71 23.61 -3.45 4.20
N SER A 72 23.63 -2.12 4.31
CA SER A 72 22.99 -1.23 3.35
C SER A 72 23.65 -1.25 1.96
N LEU A 73 24.95 -1.52 1.87
CA LEU A 73 25.67 -1.56 0.58
C LEU A 73 25.17 -2.71 -0.32
N ALA A 74 25.03 -3.92 0.24
CA ALA A 74 24.53 -5.08 -0.49
C ALA A 74 23.06 -4.88 -0.90
N ALA A 75 22.23 -4.38 0.01
CA ALA A 75 20.82 -4.08 -0.27
C ALA A 75 20.67 -3.06 -1.42
N ASN A 76 21.47 -1.99 -1.41
CA ASN A 76 21.45 -0.97 -2.46
C ASN A 76 21.90 -1.50 -3.82
N GLN A 77 22.91 -2.38 -3.86
CA GLN A 77 23.37 -3.00 -5.10
C GLN A 77 22.27 -3.89 -5.70
N ILE A 78 21.59 -4.68 -4.88
CA ILE A 78 20.51 -5.56 -5.31
C ILE A 78 19.29 -4.74 -5.77
N ALA A 79 18.90 -3.71 -5.03
CA ALA A 79 17.80 -2.82 -5.42
C ALA A 79 18.05 -2.16 -6.79
N ARG A 80 19.29 -1.70 -7.05
CA ARG A 80 19.67 -1.14 -8.36
C ARG A 80 19.57 -2.17 -9.48
N ARG A 81 20.01 -3.41 -9.26
CA ARG A 81 19.89 -4.50 -10.25
C ARG A 81 18.43 -4.84 -10.53
N MET A 82 17.57 -4.73 -9.53
CA MET A 82 16.14 -5.02 -9.64
C MET A 82 15.31 -3.83 -10.16
N ILE A 83 15.93 -2.66 -10.38
CA ILE A 83 15.25 -1.42 -10.81
C ILE A 83 14.11 -1.06 -9.83
N VAL A 84 14.37 -1.23 -8.54
CA VAL A 84 13.45 -0.85 -7.45
C VAL A 84 14.10 0.20 -6.56
N SER A 85 13.28 1.05 -5.95
CA SER A 85 13.79 2.03 -4.99
C SER A 85 14.42 1.28 -3.80
N PRO A 86 15.65 1.58 -3.37
CA PRO A 86 16.31 0.91 -2.25
C PRO A 86 15.58 1.10 -0.92
N HIS A 87 14.71 2.11 -0.83
CA HIS A 87 13.80 2.29 0.29
C HIS A 87 12.54 2.99 -0.21
N ARG A 88 11.37 2.38 0.03
CA ARG A 88 10.08 3.06 -0.04
C ARG A 88 9.65 3.35 1.40
N GLY A 89 9.72 4.61 1.80
CA GLY A 89 9.05 5.09 3.01
C GLY A 89 7.59 5.35 2.67
N GLY A 90 6.66 4.58 3.24
CA GLY A 90 5.24 4.80 2.99
C GLY A 90 4.33 3.70 3.52
N ALA A 91 3.04 4.03 3.59
CA ALA A 91 1.96 3.09 3.84
C ALA A 91 1.63 2.30 2.55
N GLN A 92 0.85 1.22 2.71
CA GLN A 92 0.26 0.53 1.56
C GLN A 92 -0.41 1.55 0.63
N PHE A 93 -0.20 1.39 -0.69
CA PHE A 93 -0.92 2.20 -1.68
C PHE A 93 -2.37 1.72 -1.70
N ILE A 94 -3.15 2.19 -0.74
CA ILE A 94 -4.59 2.13 -0.76
C ILE A 94 -4.97 3.11 -1.86
N ALA A 95 -5.63 2.65 -2.93
CA ALA A 95 -6.34 3.54 -3.83
C ALA A 95 -7.44 4.20 -2.99
N GLN A 96 -7.08 5.28 -2.29
CA GLN A 96 -8.03 6.06 -1.54
C GLN A 96 -9.04 6.51 -2.58
N PRO A 97 -10.34 6.20 -2.41
CA PRO A 97 -11.34 6.76 -3.30
C PRO A 97 -11.12 8.26 -3.26
N VAL A 98 -10.74 8.84 -4.40
CA VAL A 98 -10.58 10.29 -4.54
C VAL A 98 -11.84 10.88 -3.89
N PRO A 99 -11.72 11.70 -2.84
CA PRO A 99 -12.88 12.21 -2.15
C PRO A 99 -13.77 12.85 -3.21
N LYS A 100 -14.96 12.27 -3.44
CA LYS A 100 -15.88 12.79 -4.45
C LYS A 100 -16.21 14.26 -4.19
N ASN A 101 -16.07 14.68 -2.92
CA ASN A 101 -16.33 16.04 -2.47
C ASN A 101 -15.21 16.54 -1.53
N THR A 102 -14.54 17.61 -1.95
CA THR A 102 -13.79 18.55 -1.11
C THR A 102 -14.76 19.43 -0.31
N ARG A 103 -14.30 20.12 0.75
CA ARG A 103 -15.12 21.09 1.50
C ARG A 103 -15.61 22.28 0.66
N ASP A 104 -14.97 22.53 -0.48
CA ASP A 104 -15.36 23.59 -1.40
C ASP A 104 -16.25 23.02 -2.52
N ALA A 105 -17.52 23.43 -2.52
CA ALA A 105 -18.51 23.01 -3.52
C ALA A 105 -18.10 23.41 -4.96
N ARG A 106 -17.31 24.48 -5.12
CA ARG A 106 -16.85 24.94 -6.45
C ARG A 106 -15.78 24.03 -7.02
N ILE A 107 -14.86 23.57 -6.18
CA ILE A 107 -13.86 22.55 -6.56
C ILE A 107 -14.57 21.28 -6.99
N ASN A 108 -15.63 20.87 -6.30
CA ASN A 108 -16.36 19.64 -6.64
C ASN A 108 -17.07 19.76 -7.99
N CYS A 109 -17.73 20.88 -8.26
CA CYS A 109 -18.38 21.12 -9.55
C CYS A 109 -17.36 21.15 -10.70
N LEU A 110 -16.18 21.73 -10.48
CA LEU A 110 -15.12 21.72 -11.49
C LEU A 110 -14.56 20.31 -11.72
N LEU A 111 -14.36 19.54 -10.64
CA LEU A 111 -13.91 18.15 -10.73
C LEU A 111 -14.93 17.27 -11.46
N ASP A 112 -16.23 17.46 -11.21
CA ASP A 112 -17.31 16.77 -11.93
C ASP A 112 -17.34 17.14 -13.42
N TYR A 113 -17.18 18.43 -13.74
CA TYR A 113 -17.10 18.91 -15.12
C TYR A 113 -15.91 18.28 -15.86
N LEU A 114 -14.73 18.27 -15.25
CA LEU A 114 -13.52 17.68 -15.81
C LEU A 114 -13.62 16.17 -16.00
N GLN A 115 -14.27 15.46 -15.07
CA GLN A 115 -14.52 14.03 -15.22
C GLN A 115 -15.43 13.73 -16.41
N GLN A 116 -16.42 14.58 -16.68
CA GLN A 116 -17.33 14.43 -17.81
C GLN A 116 -16.71 14.84 -19.15
N HIS A 117 -15.77 15.78 -19.15
CA HIS A 117 -15.14 16.35 -20.35
C HIS A 117 -13.64 16.05 -20.43
N ILE A 118 -13.23 14.85 -20.00
CA ILE A 118 -11.79 14.50 -19.85
C ILE A 118 -11.03 14.44 -21.19
N ALA A 119 -11.75 14.27 -22.30
CA ALA A 119 -11.18 14.21 -23.64
C ALA A 119 -10.91 15.59 -24.25
N GLU A 120 -11.37 16.66 -23.60
CA GLU A 120 -11.20 18.02 -24.09
C GLU A 120 -9.88 18.64 -23.60
N PRO A 121 -9.23 19.49 -24.40
CA PRO A 121 -8.04 20.20 -23.98
C PRO A 121 -8.39 21.29 -22.95
N HIS A 122 -7.97 21.09 -21.70
CA HIS A 122 -8.13 22.07 -20.62
C HIS A 122 -6.85 22.88 -20.42
N SER A 123 -6.96 24.21 -20.40
CA SER A 123 -5.85 25.11 -20.06
C SER A 123 -6.00 25.67 -18.64
N LEU A 124 -4.87 26.08 -18.03
CA LEU A 124 -4.88 26.72 -16.70
C LEU A 124 -5.76 27.97 -16.69
N ASP A 125 -5.78 28.74 -17.77
CA ASP A 125 -6.62 29.94 -17.90
C ASP A 125 -8.11 29.60 -17.94
N SER A 126 -8.49 28.52 -18.64
CA SER A 126 -9.87 28.04 -18.70
C SER A 126 -10.38 27.57 -17.32
N LEU A 127 -9.48 26.97 -16.54
CA LEU A 127 -9.77 26.46 -15.19
C LEU A 127 -9.82 27.59 -14.16
N ALA A 128 -8.95 28.59 -14.27
CA ALA A 128 -8.92 29.75 -13.38
C ALA A 128 -10.20 30.62 -13.46
N GLY A 129 -10.90 30.57 -14.59
CA GLY A 129 -12.20 31.26 -14.77
C GLY A 129 -13.30 30.78 -13.82
N TRP A 130 -13.20 29.56 -13.29
CA TRP A 130 -14.10 29.02 -12.26
C TRP A 130 -13.88 29.62 -10.86
N TRP A 131 -12.82 30.43 -10.69
CA TRP A 131 -12.39 30.98 -9.40
C TRP A 131 -12.83 32.44 -9.16
N ARG A 132 -13.74 32.97 -9.98
CA ARG A 132 -14.43 34.26 -9.74
C ARG A 132 -15.70 34.07 -8.92
#